data_AF-A0A0C3CBX7-F1
#
_entry.id   AF-A0A0C3CBX7-F1
#
_cell.length_a   1.000
_cell.length_b   1.000
_cell.length_c   1.000
_cell.angle_alpha   90.00
_cell.angle_beta   90.00
_cell.angle_gamma   90.00
#
_symmetry.space_group_name_H-M   'P 1'
#
loop_
_entity.id
_entity.type
_entity.pdbx_description
1 polymer ?
#
loop_
_entity_poly.entity_id
_entity_poly.type
_entity_poly.pdbx_seq_one_letter_code
_entity_poly.pdbx_strand_id
1 'polypeptide(L)'
;MPSRTITVILNANHAKKCAFLLRSLEAPNEAILREARNKFRVKGLSQIYFRGGLLLEPDADLGEMTWVQQVWVSKGEPYSGPPAIPAQSGVSGEVRIIAEKSFVDDQAIKQLEQVAALPGVHIAVGMPDLHPGNRFPIGCVIAADGIYPAMIGSDVGCGIALYPLLPPSKTSPNPIKLASRLKGLDAPWSGSIAAWLLNYGITRHSPFDEGSLGTVGGGNHFCEVKTHL
;
A
#
# COMPACT_ATOMS: atom_id res chain seq x y z
N MET A 1 -1.84 21.48 -30.70
CA MET A 1 -2.15 20.30 -29.85
C MET A 1 -3.60 20.34 -29.41
N PRO A 2 -4.31 19.21 -29.22
CA PRO A 2 -5.67 19.21 -28.72
C PRO A 2 -5.73 19.75 -27.29
N SER A 3 -6.79 20.50 -26.96
CA SER A 3 -7.00 20.99 -25.59
C SER A 3 -7.16 19.82 -24.61
N ARG A 4 -6.46 19.86 -23.48
CA ARG A 4 -6.51 18.79 -22.48
C ARG A 4 -6.61 19.35 -21.07
N THR A 5 -7.28 18.63 -20.18
CA THR A 5 -7.41 19.03 -18.78
C THR A 5 -6.26 18.45 -17.96
N ILE A 6 -5.67 19.27 -17.10
CA ILE A 6 -4.71 18.85 -16.07
C ILE A 6 -5.23 19.21 -14.68
N THR A 7 -4.86 18.43 -13.68
CA THR A 7 -5.17 18.76 -12.28
C THR A 7 -4.01 19.53 -11.67
N VAL A 8 -4.28 20.74 -11.19
CA VAL A 8 -3.31 21.57 -10.47
C VAL A 8 -3.56 21.40 -8.98
N ILE A 9 -2.51 21.14 -8.20
CA ILE A 9 -2.57 20.81 -6.77
C ILE A 9 -1.66 21.77 -6.01
N LEU A 10 -2.10 22.32 -4.87
CA LEU A 10 -1.23 23.15 -4.04
C LEU A 10 -0.24 22.26 -3.26
N ASN A 11 1.07 22.48 -3.42
CA ASN A 11 2.10 21.66 -2.79
C ASN A 11 2.01 21.66 -1.25
N ALA A 12 1.82 22.83 -0.63
CA ALA A 12 1.68 22.92 0.82
C ALA A 12 0.37 22.32 1.40
N ASN A 13 -0.65 22.02 0.57
CA ASN A 13 -1.91 21.42 1.01
C ASN A 13 -2.62 20.71 -0.14
N HIS A 14 -2.46 19.38 -0.22
CA HIS A 14 -2.95 18.59 -1.36
C HIS A 14 -4.47 18.43 -1.41
N ALA A 15 -5.21 18.85 -0.37
CA ALA A 15 -6.66 18.93 -0.43
C ALA A 15 -7.13 20.06 -1.37
N LYS A 16 -6.30 21.09 -1.59
CA LYS A 16 -6.57 22.18 -2.54
C LYS A 16 -6.10 21.78 -3.94
N LYS A 17 -7.07 21.50 -4.81
CA LYS A 17 -6.84 21.13 -6.21
C LYS A 17 -7.89 21.73 -7.14
N CYS A 18 -7.54 22.01 -8.38
CA CYS A 18 -8.46 22.47 -9.42
C CYS A 18 -8.12 21.85 -10.78
N ALA A 19 -9.13 21.72 -11.64
CA ALA A 19 -8.93 21.34 -13.03
C ALA A 19 -8.60 22.59 -13.87
N PHE A 20 -7.57 22.49 -14.71
CA PHE A 20 -7.16 23.54 -15.64
C PHE A 20 -7.18 23.00 -17.07
N LEU A 21 -7.83 23.72 -17.99
CA LEU A 21 -7.88 23.35 -19.40
C LEU A 21 -6.67 23.96 -20.13
N LEU A 22 -5.70 23.13 -20.47
CA LEU A 22 -4.53 23.50 -21.25
C LEU A 22 -4.95 23.70 -22.71
N ARG A 23 -4.74 24.91 -23.23
CA ARG A 23 -5.06 25.28 -24.63
C ARG A 23 -3.76 25.52 -25.40
N SER A 24 -3.75 25.14 -26.68
CA SER A 24 -2.54 25.13 -27.54
C SER A 24 -1.90 26.50 -27.84
N LEU A 25 -2.48 27.61 -27.39
CA LEU A 25 -2.10 28.97 -27.80
C LEU A 25 -1.59 29.84 -26.63
N GLU A 26 -1.51 29.31 -25.41
CA GLU A 26 -1.07 30.06 -24.22
C GLU A 26 0.26 29.52 -23.72
N ALA A 27 1.12 30.40 -23.17
CA ALA A 27 2.28 30.02 -22.37
C ALA A 27 1.80 29.20 -21.15
N PRO A 28 1.89 27.86 -21.19
CA PRO A 28 1.08 27.01 -20.32
C PRO A 28 1.49 27.13 -18.86
N ASN A 29 2.78 27.33 -18.61
CA ASN A 29 3.36 27.41 -17.27
C ASN A 29 2.85 28.67 -16.53
N GLU A 30 2.86 29.82 -17.21
CA GLU A 30 2.34 31.07 -16.65
C GLU A 30 0.83 31.02 -16.45
N ALA A 31 0.09 30.41 -17.38
CA ALA A 31 -1.36 30.27 -17.29
C ALA A 31 -1.76 29.39 -16.09
N ILE A 32 -1.04 28.29 -15.85
CA ILE A 32 -1.23 27.42 -14.67
C ILE A 32 -0.97 28.17 -13.38
N LEU A 33 0.16 28.90 -13.28
CA LEU A 33 0.49 29.66 -12.08
C LEU A 33 -0.54 30.77 -11.83
N ARG A 34 -0.99 31.46 -12.87
CA ARG A 34 -2.04 32.49 -12.80
C ARG A 34 -3.34 31.90 -12.28
N GLU A 35 -3.81 30.79 -12.85
CA GLU A 35 -5.04 30.16 -12.41
C GLU A 35 -4.93 29.62 -10.98
N ALA A 36 -3.79 29.02 -10.64
CA ALA A 36 -3.55 28.52 -9.29
C ALA A 36 -3.56 29.64 -8.23
N ARG A 37 -2.91 30.78 -8.51
CA ARG A 37 -2.93 31.96 -7.62
C ARG A 37 -4.36 32.44 -7.39
N ASN A 38 -5.17 32.48 -8.44
CA ASN A 38 -6.57 32.90 -8.38
C ASN A 38 -7.42 31.90 -7.59
N LYS A 39 -7.32 30.60 -7.89
CA LYS A 39 -8.15 29.55 -7.28
C LYS A 39 -7.78 29.28 -5.83
N PHE A 40 -6.50 29.19 -5.51
CA PHE A 40 -6.04 28.87 -4.15
C PHE A 40 -5.94 30.09 -3.24
N ARG A 41 -6.05 31.31 -3.81
CA ARG A 41 -5.86 32.60 -3.13
C ARG A 41 -4.48 32.71 -2.47
N VAL A 42 -3.45 32.19 -3.14
CA VAL A 42 -2.06 32.19 -2.66
C VAL A 42 -1.22 33.04 -3.61
N LYS A 43 -0.66 34.14 -3.07
CA LYS A 43 0.32 34.96 -3.78
C LYS A 43 1.69 34.28 -3.73
N GLY A 44 2.52 34.51 -4.73
CA GLY A 44 3.92 34.02 -4.76
C GLY A 44 4.12 32.59 -5.24
N LEU A 45 3.08 31.89 -5.74
CA LEU A 45 3.28 30.61 -6.43
C LEU A 45 4.14 30.86 -7.68
N SER A 46 5.27 30.18 -7.78
CA SER A 46 6.30 30.43 -8.81
C SER A 46 6.88 29.15 -9.40
N GLN A 47 6.74 28.01 -8.72
CA GLN A 47 7.30 26.73 -9.13
C GLN A 47 6.20 25.73 -9.46
N ILE A 48 6.47 24.87 -10.43
CA ILE A 48 5.62 23.75 -10.82
C ILE A 48 6.45 22.48 -10.70
N TYR A 49 5.94 21.50 -9.96
CA TYR A 49 6.53 20.18 -9.79
C TYR A 49 5.67 19.13 -10.49
N PHE A 50 6.33 18.12 -11.05
CA PHE A 50 5.69 16.86 -11.46
C PHE A 50 5.49 15.95 -10.25
N ARG A 51 4.70 14.89 -10.45
CA ARG A 51 4.63 13.81 -9.48
C ARG A 51 6.03 13.23 -9.26
N GLY A 52 6.44 13.06 -8.01
CA GLY A 52 7.79 12.63 -7.67
C GLY A 52 8.84 13.73 -7.52
N GLY A 53 8.44 15.00 -7.67
CA GLY A 53 9.24 16.14 -7.21
C GLY A 53 10.24 16.69 -8.20
N LEU A 54 10.21 16.25 -9.46
CA LEU A 54 10.96 16.91 -10.53
C LEU A 54 10.36 18.30 -10.80
N LEU A 55 11.20 19.33 -10.79
CA LEU A 55 10.79 20.70 -11.11
C LEU A 55 10.61 20.84 -12.64
N LEU A 56 9.56 21.55 -13.05
CA LEU A 56 9.38 21.93 -14.45
C LEU A 56 10.39 23.01 -14.81
N GLU A 57 11.21 22.73 -15.82
CA GLU A 57 12.19 23.69 -16.33
C GLU A 57 11.50 24.92 -16.96
N PRO A 58 12.09 26.12 -16.88
CA PRO A 58 11.47 27.35 -17.38
C PRO A 58 11.11 27.35 -18.87
N ASP A 59 11.87 26.62 -19.68
CA ASP A 59 11.74 26.47 -21.12
C ASP A 59 10.94 25.23 -21.54
N ALA A 60 10.54 24.39 -20.57
CA ALA A 60 9.76 23.19 -20.86
C ALA A 60 8.29 23.52 -21.18
N ASP A 61 7.82 23.01 -22.31
CA ASP A 61 6.42 23.15 -22.73
C ASP A 61 5.56 21.98 -22.22
N LEU A 62 4.75 22.25 -21.19
CA LEU A 62 3.74 21.31 -20.68
C LEU A 62 2.70 20.89 -21.74
N GLY A 63 2.54 21.66 -22.81
CA GLY A 63 1.73 21.32 -23.98
C GLY A 63 2.17 20.01 -24.60
N GLU A 64 3.48 19.84 -24.80
CA GLU A 64 4.07 18.67 -25.45
C GLU A 64 4.09 17.43 -24.55
N MET A 65 4.02 17.62 -23.23
CA MET A 65 4.06 16.56 -22.23
C MET A 65 2.68 15.94 -21.97
N THR A 66 2.12 15.27 -22.98
CA THR A 66 0.78 14.66 -22.94
C THR A 66 0.57 13.65 -21.80
N TRP A 67 1.64 13.04 -21.29
CA TRP A 67 1.64 12.12 -20.15
C TRP A 67 1.36 12.80 -18.80
N VAL A 68 1.52 14.12 -18.69
CA VAL A 68 1.36 14.86 -17.43
C VAL A 68 -0.11 15.12 -17.15
N GLN A 69 -0.74 14.38 -16.24
CA GLN A 69 -2.14 14.60 -15.87
C GLN A 69 -2.30 15.51 -14.64
N GLN A 70 -1.26 15.61 -13.81
CA GLN A 70 -1.29 16.34 -12.55
C GLN A 70 0.02 17.11 -12.33
N VAL A 71 -0.08 18.30 -11.74
CA VAL A 71 1.07 19.13 -11.37
C VAL A 71 0.87 19.74 -9.97
N TRP A 72 1.97 19.99 -9.28
CA TRP A 72 1.99 20.61 -7.95
C TRP A 72 2.59 22.01 -8.05
N VAL A 73 1.88 23.03 -7.57
CA VAL A 73 2.36 24.41 -7.55
C VAL A 73 2.88 24.79 -6.17
N SER A 74 4.02 25.47 -6.12
CA SER A 74 4.75 25.81 -4.89
C SER A 74 5.18 27.28 -4.90
N LYS A 75 5.42 27.84 -3.72
CA LYS A 75 6.03 29.18 -3.54
C LYS A 75 7.57 29.12 -3.52
N GLY A 76 8.15 27.93 -3.66
CA GLY A 76 9.58 27.68 -3.45
C GLY A 76 9.85 26.62 -2.38
N GLU A 77 8.82 26.19 -1.63
CA GLU A 77 9.00 25.08 -0.69
C GLU A 77 9.25 23.75 -1.42
N PRO A 78 10.03 22.82 -0.82
CA PRO A 78 10.30 21.51 -1.40
C PRO A 78 9.03 20.73 -1.72
N TYR A 79 9.10 19.87 -2.73
CA TYR A 79 8.02 18.97 -3.08
C TYR A 79 7.62 18.08 -1.90
N SER A 80 6.33 18.05 -1.58
CA SER A 80 5.76 17.23 -0.51
C SER A 80 4.76 16.19 -1.01
N GLY A 81 4.58 16.10 -2.33
CA GLY A 81 3.60 15.22 -2.96
C GLY A 81 4.02 13.75 -3.01
N PRO A 82 3.18 12.90 -3.62
CA PRO A 82 3.47 11.47 -3.78
C PRO A 82 4.78 11.21 -4.53
N PRO A 83 5.50 10.12 -4.22
CA PRO A 83 6.72 9.76 -4.94
C PRO A 83 6.46 9.55 -6.44
N ALA A 84 7.54 9.59 -7.23
CA ALA A 84 7.50 9.28 -8.65
C ALA A 84 6.85 7.90 -8.82
N ILE A 85 6.06 7.75 -9.87
CA ILE A 85 5.65 6.40 -10.28
C ILE A 85 6.94 5.72 -10.73
N PRO A 86 7.36 4.60 -10.11
CA PRO A 86 8.54 3.88 -10.57
C PRO A 86 8.36 3.62 -12.07
N ALA A 87 9.39 3.91 -12.86
CA ALA A 87 9.38 3.49 -14.24
C ALA A 87 9.13 1.97 -14.24
N GLN A 88 8.07 1.52 -14.91
CA GLN A 88 7.88 0.10 -15.15
C GLN A 88 9.16 -0.38 -15.83
N SER A 89 9.87 -1.32 -15.22
CA SER A 89 10.98 -1.97 -15.92
C SER A 89 10.39 -2.55 -17.21
N GLY A 90 11.04 -2.32 -18.35
CA GLY A 90 10.59 -2.90 -19.62
C GLY A 90 10.58 -4.43 -19.63
N VAL A 91 11.10 -5.04 -18.55
CA VAL A 91 10.98 -6.46 -18.22
C VAL A 91 9.98 -6.57 -17.07
N SER A 92 8.83 -7.17 -17.36
CA SER A 92 7.86 -7.61 -16.36
C SER A 92 8.18 -9.06 -15.98
N GLY A 93 8.04 -9.39 -14.70
CA GLY A 93 7.99 -10.76 -14.23
C GLY A 93 6.81 -11.52 -14.84
N GLU A 94 6.86 -12.85 -14.74
CA GLU A 94 5.79 -13.73 -15.17
C GLU A 94 4.52 -13.53 -14.32
N VAL A 95 3.33 -13.60 -14.94
CA VAL A 95 2.05 -13.59 -14.23
C VAL A 95 1.39 -14.96 -14.36
N ARG A 96 0.99 -15.56 -13.24
CA ARG A 96 0.16 -16.78 -13.21
C ARG A 96 -1.06 -16.59 -12.34
N ILE A 97 -2.16 -17.26 -12.66
CA ILE A 97 -3.37 -17.27 -11.85
C ILE A 97 -3.78 -18.72 -11.63
N ILE A 98 -3.81 -19.15 -10.38
CA ILE A 98 -4.26 -20.47 -9.96
C ILE A 98 -5.70 -20.33 -9.46
N ALA A 99 -6.65 -20.20 -10.39
CA ALA A 99 -8.05 -19.92 -10.04
C ALA A 99 -9.05 -20.52 -11.05
N GLU A 100 -8.72 -21.65 -11.70
CA GLU A 100 -9.52 -22.23 -12.81
C GLU A 100 -11.03 -22.37 -12.53
N LYS A 101 -11.42 -22.56 -11.26
CA LYS A 101 -12.81 -22.73 -10.83
C LYS A 101 -13.37 -21.56 -10.00
N SER A 102 -12.57 -20.52 -9.79
CA SER A 102 -12.96 -19.36 -8.99
C SER A 102 -13.20 -18.17 -9.91
N PHE A 103 -14.16 -17.31 -9.55
CA PHE A 103 -14.24 -15.99 -10.13
C PHE A 103 -13.06 -15.15 -9.65
N VAL A 104 -12.41 -14.44 -10.57
CA VAL A 104 -11.33 -13.49 -10.27
C VAL A 104 -11.72 -12.14 -10.84
N ASP A 105 -11.64 -11.11 -10.00
CA ASP A 105 -11.95 -9.74 -10.40
C ASP A 105 -10.87 -9.17 -11.34
N ASP A 106 -11.26 -8.57 -12.46
CA ASP A 106 -10.35 -7.95 -13.43
C ASP A 106 -9.43 -6.89 -12.81
N GLN A 107 -9.90 -6.18 -11.78
CA GLN A 107 -9.08 -5.21 -11.06
C GLN A 107 -7.96 -5.91 -10.28
N ALA A 108 -8.21 -7.09 -9.72
CA ALA A 108 -7.20 -7.88 -9.03
C ALA A 108 -6.13 -8.39 -10.01
N ILE A 109 -6.55 -8.80 -11.22
CA ILE A 109 -5.63 -9.20 -12.30
C ILE A 109 -4.73 -8.04 -12.69
N LYS A 110 -5.29 -6.85 -12.93
CA LYS A 110 -4.50 -5.64 -13.24
C LYS A 110 -3.53 -5.27 -12.14
N GLN A 111 -3.95 -5.40 -10.87
CA GLN A 111 -3.07 -5.18 -9.73
C GLN A 111 -1.92 -6.21 -9.71
N LEU A 112 -2.19 -7.47 -10.04
CA LEU A 112 -1.17 -8.52 -10.11
C LEU A 112 -0.16 -8.27 -11.25
N GLU A 113 -0.62 -7.82 -12.42
CA GLU A 113 0.24 -7.40 -13.54
C GLU A 113 1.13 -6.20 -13.16
N GLN A 114 0.58 -5.22 -12.45
CA GLN A 114 1.35 -4.10 -11.93
C GLN A 114 2.43 -4.54 -10.93
N VAL A 115 2.13 -5.55 -10.12
CA VAL A 115 3.09 -6.16 -9.20
C VAL A 115 4.21 -6.88 -9.96
N ALA A 116 3.87 -7.64 -11.00
CA ALA A 116 4.85 -8.31 -11.84
C ALA A 116 5.80 -7.32 -12.56
N ALA A 117 5.34 -6.11 -12.85
CA ALA A 117 6.14 -5.05 -13.45
C ALA A 117 7.06 -4.29 -12.46
N LEU A 118 7.08 -4.68 -11.17
CA LEU A 118 7.96 -4.04 -10.18
C LEU A 118 9.42 -4.49 -10.36
N PRO A 119 10.41 -3.61 -10.09
CA PRO A 119 11.82 -3.90 -10.36
C PRO A 119 12.38 -5.08 -9.56
N GLY A 120 12.76 -6.16 -10.23
CA GLY A 120 13.31 -7.37 -9.59
C GLY A 120 12.26 -8.39 -9.19
N VAL A 121 10.98 -8.20 -9.58
CA VAL A 121 9.96 -9.26 -9.50
C VAL A 121 10.15 -10.22 -10.67
N HIS A 122 10.34 -11.50 -10.36
CA HIS A 122 10.50 -12.58 -11.35
C HIS A 122 9.17 -13.21 -11.71
N ILE A 123 8.29 -13.39 -10.72
CA ILE A 123 6.96 -13.96 -10.89
C ILE A 123 5.98 -13.42 -9.85
N ALA A 124 4.74 -13.18 -10.29
CA ALA A 124 3.59 -12.88 -9.46
C ALA A 124 2.48 -13.90 -9.74
N VAL A 125 2.01 -14.58 -8.68
CA VAL A 125 1.00 -15.64 -8.77
C VAL A 125 -0.24 -15.23 -7.99
N GLY A 126 -1.39 -15.19 -8.66
CA GLY A 126 -2.70 -15.05 -8.05
C GLY A 126 -3.21 -16.38 -7.53
N MET A 127 -3.68 -16.40 -6.28
CA MET A 127 -4.28 -17.57 -5.63
C MET A 127 -5.80 -17.64 -5.90
N PRO A 128 -6.49 -18.74 -5.57
CA PRO A 128 -7.93 -18.87 -5.82
C PRO A 128 -8.82 -17.82 -5.14
N ASP A 129 -8.30 -17.14 -4.12
CA ASP A 129 -8.92 -16.06 -3.34
C ASP A 129 -8.43 -14.66 -3.78
N LEU A 130 -7.77 -14.56 -4.93
CA LEU A 130 -7.27 -13.30 -5.50
C LEU A 130 -8.40 -12.28 -5.63
N HIS A 131 -8.25 -11.12 -4.98
CA HIS A 131 -9.23 -10.04 -5.05
C HIS A 131 -8.58 -8.65 -4.92
N PRO A 132 -9.29 -7.58 -5.31
CA PRO A 132 -8.73 -6.24 -5.30
C PRO A 132 -8.45 -5.78 -3.87
N GLY A 133 -7.24 -5.28 -3.63
CA GLY A 133 -6.91 -4.56 -2.41
C GLY A 133 -6.84 -3.05 -2.65
N ASN A 134 -6.62 -2.28 -1.57
CA ASN A 134 -6.54 -0.81 -1.65
C ASN A 134 -5.39 -0.30 -2.54
N ARG A 135 -4.33 -1.08 -2.72
CA ARG A 135 -3.12 -0.71 -3.48
C ARG A 135 -2.54 -1.88 -4.28
N PHE A 136 -2.45 -3.04 -3.66
CA PHE A 136 -1.95 -4.29 -4.21
C PHE A 136 -3.04 -5.36 -4.08
N PRO A 137 -3.00 -6.44 -4.88
CA PRO A 137 -4.02 -7.47 -4.78
C PRO A 137 -3.81 -8.28 -3.50
N ILE A 138 -4.90 -8.78 -2.93
CA ILE A 138 -4.88 -9.72 -1.80
C ILE A 138 -5.01 -11.13 -2.38
N GLY A 139 -4.37 -12.12 -1.74
CA GLY A 139 -4.36 -13.51 -2.25
C GLY A 139 -3.36 -13.69 -3.38
N CYS A 140 -2.13 -13.17 -3.22
CA CYS A 140 -1.06 -13.37 -4.20
C CYS A 140 0.26 -13.78 -3.55
N VAL A 141 1.13 -14.38 -4.36
CA VAL A 141 2.51 -14.76 -4.02
C VAL A 141 3.45 -14.10 -5.02
N ILE A 142 4.57 -13.57 -4.54
CA ILE A 142 5.59 -12.96 -5.39
C ILE A 142 6.95 -13.60 -5.11
N ALA A 143 7.77 -13.75 -6.14
CA ALA A 143 9.21 -14.00 -5.99
C ALA A 143 9.98 -12.81 -6.57
N ALA A 144 10.86 -12.23 -5.77
CA ALA A 144 11.60 -11.03 -6.14
C ALA A 144 12.99 -10.99 -5.50
N ASP A 145 13.89 -10.19 -6.09
CA ASP A 145 15.26 -9.97 -5.59
C ASP A 145 15.31 -9.15 -4.28
N GLY A 146 14.18 -8.55 -3.88
CA GLY A 146 14.08 -7.69 -2.71
C GLY A 146 12.75 -7.80 -1.99
N ILE A 147 12.60 -6.96 -0.95
CA ILE A 147 11.39 -6.93 -0.11
C ILE A 147 10.56 -5.71 -0.50
N TYR A 148 9.25 -5.91 -0.65
CA TYR A 148 8.26 -4.84 -0.80
C TYR A 148 7.36 -4.77 0.44
N PRO A 149 7.71 -3.98 1.47
CA PRO A 149 6.96 -3.94 2.72
C PRO A 149 5.46 -3.65 2.55
N ALA A 150 5.12 -2.80 1.57
CA ALA A 150 3.73 -2.44 1.29
C ALA A 150 2.89 -3.60 0.74
N MET A 151 3.51 -4.68 0.26
CA MET A 151 2.83 -5.89 -0.22
C MET A 151 2.70 -7.00 0.82
N ILE A 152 3.38 -6.88 1.97
CA ILE A 152 3.20 -7.82 3.09
C ILE A 152 1.81 -7.64 3.73
N GLY A 153 1.31 -6.40 3.70
CA GLY A 153 0.06 -6.00 4.36
C GLY A 153 0.30 -5.12 5.57
N SER A 154 -0.73 -4.41 6.02
CA SER A 154 -0.67 -3.57 7.22
C SER A 154 -0.68 -4.38 8.51
N ASP A 155 -1.21 -5.60 8.46
CA ASP A 155 -1.30 -6.54 9.58
C ASP A 155 -0.25 -7.64 9.42
N VAL A 156 1.01 -7.26 9.63
CA VAL A 156 2.16 -8.16 9.44
C VAL A 156 2.12 -9.26 10.48
N GLY A 157 2.14 -10.51 10.02
CA GLY A 157 2.00 -11.67 10.90
C GLY A 157 0.56 -12.16 11.07
N CYS A 158 -0.41 -11.55 10.37
CA CYS A 158 -1.75 -12.11 10.24
C CYS A 158 -1.66 -13.56 9.76
N GLY A 159 -2.34 -14.45 10.47
CA GLY A 159 -2.24 -15.88 10.22
C GLY A 159 -3.18 -16.67 11.11
N ILE A 160 -3.14 -17.98 10.93
CA ILE A 160 -3.98 -18.92 11.68
C ILE A 160 -3.06 -19.89 12.42
N ALA A 161 -3.32 -20.09 13.71
CA ALA A 161 -2.70 -21.14 14.50
C ALA A 161 -3.75 -22.16 14.91
N LEU A 162 -3.45 -23.44 14.73
CA LEU A 162 -4.31 -24.55 15.13
C LEU A 162 -3.65 -25.31 16.29
N TYR A 163 -4.35 -25.38 17.42
CA TYR A 163 -3.87 -26.06 18.62
C TYR A 163 -4.72 -27.31 18.88
N PRO A 164 -4.14 -28.53 18.78
CA PRO A 164 -4.84 -29.73 19.18
C PRO A 164 -5.03 -29.74 20.70
N LEU A 165 -6.27 -29.91 21.14
CA LEU A 165 -6.60 -30.09 22.55
C LEU A 165 -6.72 -31.58 22.89
N LEU A 166 -6.37 -31.95 24.12
CA LEU A 166 -6.60 -33.31 24.61
C LEU A 166 -8.11 -33.65 24.54
N PRO A 167 -8.47 -34.91 24.23
CA PRO A 167 -9.86 -35.31 24.14
C PRO A 167 -10.57 -35.04 25.48
N PRO A 168 -11.76 -34.40 25.46
CA PRO A 168 -12.45 -34.08 26.69
C PRO A 168 -12.82 -35.35 27.47
N SER A 169 -12.72 -35.30 28.81
CA SER A 169 -13.14 -36.41 29.67
C SER A 169 -14.66 -36.57 29.61
N LYS A 170 -15.16 -37.50 28.78
CA LYS A 170 -16.57 -37.94 28.66
C LYS A 170 -17.64 -36.87 28.32
N THR A 171 -17.39 -35.58 28.51
CA THR A 171 -18.34 -34.49 28.25
C THR A 171 -17.71 -33.40 27.38
N SER A 172 -18.40 -33.07 26.30
CA SER A 172 -18.01 -31.98 25.39
C SER A 172 -17.87 -30.65 26.18
N PRO A 173 -16.76 -29.90 26.01
CA PRO A 173 -16.56 -28.66 26.75
C PRO A 173 -17.56 -27.59 26.30
N ASN A 174 -18.13 -26.87 27.27
CA ASN A 174 -19.05 -25.76 26.99
C ASN A 174 -18.30 -24.60 26.30
N PRO A 175 -18.65 -24.21 25.06
CA PRO A 175 -17.92 -23.19 24.31
C PRO A 175 -17.88 -21.82 24.99
N ILE A 176 -18.98 -21.40 25.63
CA ILE A 176 -19.06 -20.13 26.36
C ILE A 176 -18.08 -20.13 27.55
N LYS A 177 -18.00 -21.26 28.26
CA LYS A 177 -17.07 -21.42 29.39
C LYS A 177 -15.62 -21.49 28.93
N LEU A 178 -15.35 -22.02 27.74
CA LEU A 178 -14.00 -22.02 27.17
C LEU A 178 -13.59 -20.62 26.71
N ALA A 179 -14.46 -19.93 25.97
CA ALA A 179 -14.23 -18.56 25.52
C ALA A 179 -13.96 -17.61 26.70
N SER A 180 -14.71 -17.74 27.80
CA SER A 180 -14.49 -16.89 28.99
C SER A 180 -13.14 -17.11 29.68
N ARG A 181 -12.43 -18.21 29.38
CA ARG A 181 -11.06 -18.47 29.85
C ARG A 181 -9.99 -17.88 28.95
N LEU A 182 -10.31 -17.53 27.70
CA LEU A 182 -9.41 -16.90 26.74
C LEU A 182 -9.27 -15.41 27.06
N LYS A 183 -8.50 -15.09 28.11
CA LYS A 183 -8.24 -13.72 28.58
C LYS A 183 -6.79 -13.34 28.33
N GLY A 184 -6.54 -12.05 28.12
CA GLY A 184 -5.19 -11.51 27.98
C GLY A 184 -4.50 -11.84 26.66
N LEU A 185 -5.27 -12.19 25.62
CA LEU A 185 -4.75 -12.45 24.26
C LEU A 185 -4.27 -11.18 23.55
N ASP A 186 -4.84 -10.03 23.93
CA ASP A 186 -4.52 -8.72 23.35
C ASP A 186 -3.43 -7.97 24.13
N ALA A 187 -3.04 -8.49 25.30
CA ALA A 187 -2.02 -7.88 26.14
C ALA A 187 -0.62 -8.36 25.72
N PRO A 188 0.42 -7.51 25.83
CA PRO A 188 1.79 -7.95 25.59
C PRO A 188 2.13 -9.18 26.42
N TRP A 189 2.86 -10.12 25.84
CA TRP A 189 3.30 -11.31 26.57
C TRP A 189 4.30 -10.91 27.65
N SER A 190 4.07 -11.38 28.88
CA SER A 190 4.87 -11.04 30.06
C SER A 190 6.18 -11.82 30.19
N GLY A 191 6.46 -12.74 29.27
CA GLY A 191 7.69 -13.52 29.27
C GLY A 191 8.90 -12.76 28.73
N SER A 192 10.08 -13.38 28.83
CA SER A 192 11.29 -12.81 28.24
C SER A 192 11.29 -12.99 26.72
N ILE A 193 11.08 -11.88 26.01
CA ILE A 193 11.17 -11.80 24.55
C ILE A 193 12.55 -12.26 24.05
N ALA A 194 13.62 -11.81 24.72
CA ALA A 194 14.99 -12.22 24.39
C ALA A 194 15.20 -13.73 24.53
N ALA A 195 14.71 -14.34 25.61
CA ALA A 195 14.81 -15.79 25.78
C ALA A 195 13.98 -16.57 24.73
N TRP A 196 12.81 -16.04 24.36
CA TRP A 196 11.98 -16.64 23.31
C TRP A 196 12.65 -16.58 21.94
N LEU A 197 13.18 -15.41 21.55
CA LEU A 197 13.91 -15.22 20.30
C LEU A 197 15.16 -16.10 20.24
N LEU A 198 15.87 -16.27 21.35
CA LEU A 198 17.04 -17.14 21.46
C LEU A 198 16.71 -18.61 21.14
N ASN A 199 15.51 -19.09 21.49
CA ASN A 199 15.07 -20.46 21.13
C ASN A 199 15.00 -20.68 19.61
N TYR A 200 14.89 -19.60 18.82
CA TYR A 200 14.90 -19.63 17.35
C TYR A 200 16.25 -19.19 16.76
N GLY A 201 17.30 -19.08 17.59
CA GLY A 201 18.62 -18.64 17.15
C GLY A 201 18.71 -17.15 16.80
N ILE A 202 17.72 -16.35 17.20
CA ILE A 202 17.70 -14.91 16.94
C ILE A 202 18.35 -14.19 18.12
N THR A 203 19.53 -13.61 17.89
CA THR A 203 20.33 -12.92 18.91
C THR A 203 20.27 -11.39 18.82
N ARG A 204 19.69 -10.86 17.74
CA ARG A 204 19.51 -9.41 17.56
C ARG A 204 18.46 -8.88 18.54
N HIS A 205 18.64 -7.63 18.95
CA HIS A 205 17.69 -6.92 19.80
C HIS A 205 17.48 -5.51 19.25
N SER A 206 16.24 -5.06 19.21
CA SER A 206 15.81 -3.73 18.81
C SER A 206 14.69 -3.23 19.74
N PRO A 207 14.52 -1.91 19.88
CA PRO A 207 13.40 -1.35 20.64
C PRO A 207 12.01 -1.78 20.13
N PHE A 208 11.91 -2.25 18.87
CA PHE A 208 10.66 -2.74 18.30
C PHE A 208 10.28 -4.13 18.81
N ASP A 209 11.25 -4.93 19.24
CA ASP A 209 11.01 -6.31 19.68
C ASP A 209 10.17 -6.35 20.97
N GLU A 210 10.36 -5.38 21.87
CA GLU A 210 9.70 -5.30 23.20
C GLU A 210 8.17 -5.24 23.14
N GLY A 211 7.60 -4.71 22.05
CA GLY A 211 6.15 -4.60 21.84
C GLY A 211 5.58 -5.53 20.77
N SER A 212 6.42 -6.31 20.08
CA SER A 212 6.01 -7.06 18.88
C SER A 212 5.53 -8.48 19.17
N LEU A 213 5.86 -9.06 20.33
CA LEU A 213 5.51 -10.43 20.68
C LEU A 213 4.35 -10.50 21.67
N GLY A 214 3.43 -11.44 21.42
CA GLY A 214 2.46 -11.89 22.43
C GLY A 214 1.07 -11.30 22.36
N THR A 215 0.83 -10.37 21.43
CA THR A 215 -0.53 -9.93 21.12
C THR A 215 -1.02 -10.69 19.90
N VAL A 216 -2.30 -11.03 19.85
CA VAL A 216 -2.94 -11.40 18.57
C VAL A 216 -2.93 -10.22 17.59
N GLY A 217 -2.76 -8.98 18.09
CA GLY A 217 -2.76 -7.74 17.32
C GLY A 217 -4.05 -6.95 17.51
N GLY A 218 -4.14 -5.76 16.91
CA GLY A 218 -5.35 -4.92 16.94
C GLY A 218 -6.36 -5.21 15.82
N GLY A 219 -6.08 -6.20 14.96
CA GLY A 219 -6.92 -6.63 13.85
C GLY A 219 -8.16 -7.44 14.25
N ASN A 220 -8.88 -7.95 13.25
CA ASN A 220 -10.05 -8.81 13.46
C ASN A 220 -9.59 -10.23 13.83
N HIS A 221 -9.55 -10.54 15.12
CA HIS A 221 -9.24 -11.88 15.62
C HIS A 221 -10.50 -12.65 15.96
N PHE A 222 -10.55 -13.91 15.53
CA PHE A 222 -11.57 -14.86 15.95
C PHE A 222 -10.89 -16.16 16.39
N CYS A 223 -11.45 -16.80 17.40
CA CYS A 223 -11.06 -18.13 17.84
C CYS A 223 -12.25 -19.06 17.56
N GLU A 224 -12.05 -20.04 16.68
CA GLU A 224 -13.03 -21.10 16.46
C GLU A 224 -12.70 -22.28 17.39
N VAL A 225 -13.71 -22.70 18.16
CA VAL A 225 -13.62 -23.90 19.00
C VAL A 225 -14.49 -24.97 18.38
N LYS A 226 -13.86 -25.97 17.76
CA LYS A 226 -14.56 -27.16 17.27
C LYS A 226 -14.70 -28.18 18.40
N THR A 227 -15.92 -28.44 18.81
CA THR A 227 -16.24 -29.59 19.68
C THR A 227 -16.85 -30.71 18.84
N HIS A 228 -16.51 -31.96 19.13
CA HIS A 228 -17.24 -33.09 18.57
C HIS A 228 -18.65 -33.06 19.18
N LEU A 229 -19.66 -32.82 18.33
CA LEU A 229 -21.06 -33.12 18.61
C LEU A 229 -21.39 -34.52 18.10
#